data_AF-A0A8T7KH76-F1
#
_entry.id   AF-A0A8T7KH76-F1
#
_cell.length_a   1.000
_cell.length_b   1.000
_cell.length_c   1.000
_cell.angle_alpha   90.00
_cell.angle_beta   90.00
_cell.angle_gamma   90.00
#
_symmetry.space_group_name_H-M   'P 1'
#
loop_
_entity.id
_entity.type
_entity.pdbx_description
1 polymer ?
#
loop_
_entity_poly.entity_id
_entity_poly.type
_entity_poly.pdbx_seq_one_letter_code
_entity_poly.pdbx_strand_id
1 'polypeptide(L)'
;MTTLPFDIGSKVRCRNQVWEVIKISNNQDGTWTVRMFPDNGGRPQPFLYPLTAIEPIATATDHLLESRIDHIDHYRLLTNATRLSLVYEYD
;
A
#
# COMPACT_ATOMS: atom_id res chain seq x y z
N MET A 1 9.50 20.50 10.35
CA MET A 1 9.74 19.04 10.40
C MET A 1 9.08 18.46 9.18
N THR A 2 9.86 17.95 8.23
CA THR A 2 9.34 17.31 7.03
C THR A 2 8.88 15.91 7.42
N THR A 3 7.56 15.71 7.45
CA THR A 3 6.92 14.41 7.66
C THR A 3 6.89 13.64 6.34
N LEU A 4 7.21 12.35 6.39
CA LEU A 4 7.10 11.48 5.22
C LEU A 4 5.62 11.18 4.95
N PRO A 5 5.20 11.07 3.67
CA PRO A 5 3.81 10.78 3.32
C PRO A 5 3.46 9.28 3.41
N PHE A 6 4.36 8.45 3.96
CA PHE A 6 4.21 7.01 4.10
C PHE A 6 4.99 6.51 5.31
N ASP A 7 4.55 5.38 5.85
CA ASP A 7 5.13 4.73 7.03
C ASP A 7 5.70 3.35 6.68
N ILE A 8 6.42 2.73 7.63
CA ILE A 8 6.86 1.33 7.52
C ILE A 8 5.62 0.44 7.40
N GLY A 9 5.62 -0.48 6.44
CA GLY A 9 4.49 -1.34 6.06
C GLY A 9 3.61 -0.75 4.95
N SER A 10 3.81 0.52 4.57
CA SER A 10 3.04 1.13 3.48
C SER A 10 3.42 0.55 2.12
N LYS A 11 2.44 0.39 1.23
CA LYS A 11 2.68 0.15 -0.20
C LYS A 11 2.85 1.48 -0.93
N VAL A 12 3.93 1.61 -1.69
CA VAL A 12 4.31 2.84 -2.39
C VAL A 12 4.70 2.54 -3.83
N ARG A 13 4.52 3.52 -4.72
CA ARG A 13 4.94 3.46 -6.11
C ARG A 13 6.30 4.13 -6.24
N CYS A 14 7.25 3.40 -6.82
CA CYS A 14 8.57 3.91 -7.14
C CYS A 14 9.04 3.30 -8.46
N ARG A 15 9.50 4.14 -9.40
CA ARG A 15 10.02 3.72 -10.72
C ARG A 15 9.10 2.73 -11.48
N ASN A 16 7.81 3.02 -11.55
CA ASN A 16 6.78 2.19 -12.20
C ASN A 16 6.54 0.80 -11.57
N GLN A 17 7.03 0.57 -10.37
CA GLN A 17 6.80 -0.67 -9.63
C GLN A 17 6.20 -0.35 -8.25
N VAL A 18 5.44 -1.31 -7.72
CA VAL A 18 4.92 -1.27 -6.35
C VAL A 18 5.95 -1.87 -5.41
N TRP A 19 6.17 -1.18 -4.30
CA TRP A 19 7.10 -1.58 -3.26
C TRP A 19 6.45 -1.50 -1.89
N GLU A 20 6.89 -2.32 -0.97
CA GLU A 20 6.53 -2.25 0.45
C GLU A 20 7.68 -1.62 1.24
N VAL A 21 7.39 -0.61 2.05
CA VAL A 21 8.39 0.06 2.87
C VAL A 21 8.73 -0.81 4.08
N ILE A 22 9.99 -1.24 4.20
CA ILE A 22 10.42 -2.11 5.32
C ILE A 22 11.28 -1.38 6.34
N LYS A 23 11.92 -0.27 5.95
CA LYS A 23 12.74 0.53 6.86
C LYS A 23 12.87 1.96 6.35
N ILE A 24 12.81 2.91 7.26
CA ILE A 24 13.07 4.32 7.01
C ILE A 24 14.22 4.75 7.92
N SER A 25 15.16 5.53 7.41
CA SER A 25 16.29 6.07 8.17
C SER A 25 16.52 7.52 7.79
N ASN A 26 16.59 8.41 8.79
CA ASN A 26 16.85 9.82 8.58
C ASN A 26 18.36 10.07 8.49
N ASN A 27 18.82 10.71 7.42
CA ASN A 27 20.23 10.96 7.17
C ASN A 27 20.74 12.27 7.83
N GLN A 28 19.89 13.00 8.57
CA GLN A 28 20.18 14.27 9.27
C GLN A 28 20.52 15.47 8.36
N ASP A 29 20.54 15.26 7.04
CA ASP A 29 20.76 16.26 6.00
C ASP A 29 19.45 16.72 5.33
N GLY A 30 18.29 16.28 5.86
CA GLY A 30 16.98 16.51 5.28
C GLY A 30 16.56 15.49 4.23
N THR A 31 17.34 14.41 4.04
CA THR A 31 16.98 13.25 3.23
C THR A 31 16.69 12.02 4.09
N TRP A 32 15.97 11.07 3.50
CA TRP A 32 15.67 9.77 4.12
C TRP A 32 16.13 8.64 3.21
N THR A 33 16.78 7.66 3.82
CA THR A 33 17.04 6.36 3.19
C THR A 33 15.84 5.45 3.47
N VAL A 34 15.09 5.11 2.42
CA VAL A 34 13.92 4.25 2.48
C VAL A 34 14.29 2.91 1.86
N ARG A 35 14.30 1.84 2.66
CA ARG A 35 14.51 0.47 2.18
C ARG A 35 13.15 -0.14 1.87
N MET A 36 13.00 -0.66 0.67
CA MET A 36 11.73 -1.18 0.18
C MET A 36 11.88 -2.56 -0.45
N PHE A 37 10.83 -3.37 -0.36
CA PHE A 37 10.74 -4.69 -0.98
C PHE A 37 9.85 -4.65 -2.23
N PRO A 38 10.26 -5.19 -3.38
CA PRO A 38 9.43 -5.18 -4.57
C PRO A 38 8.28 -6.17 -4.46
N ASP A 39 7.05 -5.75 -4.83
CA ASP A 39 5.85 -6.60 -4.73
C ASP A 39 5.92 -7.82 -5.66
N ASN A 40 6.62 -7.71 -6.81
CA ASN A 40 6.80 -8.79 -7.79
C ASN A 40 7.81 -9.88 -7.34
N GLY A 41 8.28 -9.82 -6.10
CA GLY A 41 9.36 -10.68 -5.59
C GLY A 41 10.74 -10.18 -6.02
N GLY A 42 11.69 -10.22 -5.09
CA GLY A 42 13.05 -9.73 -5.32
C GLY A 42 13.82 -9.53 -4.04
N ARG A 43 14.87 -8.70 -4.10
CA ARG A 43 15.66 -8.32 -2.93
C ARG A 43 15.27 -6.92 -2.46
N PRO A 44 15.28 -6.64 -1.14
CA PRO A 44 15.03 -5.29 -0.66
C PRO A 44 16.12 -4.32 -1.11
N GLN A 45 15.72 -3.17 -1.66
CA GLN A 45 16.62 -2.15 -2.19
C GLN A 45 16.44 -0.82 -1.43
N PRO A 46 17.54 -0.07 -1.19
CA PRO A 46 17.48 1.27 -0.62
C PRO A 46 17.22 2.34 -1.69
N PHE A 47 16.43 3.34 -1.35
CA PHE A 47 16.15 4.52 -2.17
C PHE A 47 16.29 5.79 -1.31
N LEU A 48 16.70 6.89 -1.94
CA LEU A 48 16.85 8.18 -1.29
C LEU A 48 15.61 9.03 -1.55
N TYR A 49 14.94 9.49 -0.50
CA TYR A 49 13.81 10.44 -0.56
C TYR A 49 14.29 11.84 -0.09
N PRO A 50 13.86 12.94 -0.74
CA PRO A 50 12.92 13.03 -1.87
C PRO A 50 13.57 12.90 -3.26
N LEU A 51 14.87 12.62 -3.37
CA LEU A 51 15.58 12.49 -4.66
C LEU A 51 14.94 11.46 -5.60
N THR A 52 14.40 10.39 -5.05
CA THR A 52 13.59 9.40 -5.75
C THR A 52 12.13 9.66 -5.41
N ALA A 53 11.29 9.85 -6.43
CA ALA A 53 9.85 9.96 -6.26
C ALA A 53 9.30 8.64 -5.70
N ILE A 54 8.79 8.72 -4.47
CA ILE A 54 8.11 7.63 -3.76
C ILE A 54 6.72 8.14 -3.43
N GLU A 55 5.72 7.61 -4.12
CA GLU A 55 4.33 8.04 -3.99
C GLU A 55 3.54 7.00 -3.19
N PRO A 56 2.77 7.38 -2.16
CA PRO A 56 1.90 6.44 -1.47
C PRO A 56 0.84 5.88 -2.42
N ILE A 57 0.53 4.60 -2.29
CA ILE A 57 -0.57 3.96 -3.02
C ILE A 57 -1.74 3.83 -2.05
N ALA A 58 -2.92 4.30 -2.48
CA ALA A 58 -4.15 4.10 -1.74
C ALA A 58 -4.45 2.60 -1.62
N THR A 59 -4.72 2.15 -0.40
CA THR A 59 -5.10 0.77 -0.13
C THR A 59 -6.56 0.52 -0.52
N ALA A 60 -6.96 -0.75 -0.66
CA ALA A 60 -8.37 -1.10 -0.86
C ALA A 60 -9.26 -0.54 0.27
N THR A 61 -8.75 -0.48 1.50
CA THR A 61 -9.41 0.17 2.64
C THR A 61 -9.56 1.68 2.48
N ASP A 62 -8.57 2.37 1.91
CA ASP A 62 -8.68 3.81 1.62
C ASP A 62 -9.76 4.06 0.56
N HIS A 63 -9.81 3.21 -0.48
CA HIS A 63 -10.87 3.29 -1.50
C HIS A 63 -12.27 2.96 -0.96
N LEU A 64 -12.38 2.01 -0.01
CA LEU A 64 -13.63 1.71 0.72
C LEU A 64 -14.09 2.93 1.55
N LEU A 65 -13.17 3.58 2.27
CA LEU A 65 -13.45 4.78 3.06
C LEU A 65 -13.87 5.97 2.20
N GLU A 66 -13.28 6.11 1.02
CA GLU A 66 -13.64 7.13 0.03
C GLU A 66 -14.93 6.81 -0.76
N SER A 67 -15.60 5.68 -0.47
CA SER A 67 -16.75 5.18 -1.25
C SER A 67 -16.48 5.06 -2.76
N ARG A 68 -15.21 4.94 -3.15
CA ARG A 68 -14.75 4.72 -4.54
C ARG A 68 -14.44 3.24 -4.76
N ILE A 69 -15.39 2.39 -4.39
CA ILE A 69 -15.32 0.97 -4.73
C ILE A 69 -15.74 0.87 -6.19
N ASP A 70 -14.83 0.45 -7.07
CA ASP A 70 -15.19 0.16 -8.46
C ASP A 70 -16.35 -0.85 -8.47
N HIS A 71 -17.27 -0.73 -9.44
CA HIS A 71 -18.47 -1.55 -9.52
C HIS A 71 -18.15 -3.04 -9.43
N ILE A 72 -17.03 -3.47 -10.02
CA ILE A 72 -16.56 -4.87 -9.99
C ILE A 72 -16.23 -5.33 -8.55
N ASP A 73 -15.54 -4.51 -7.77
CA ASP A 73 -15.17 -4.85 -6.40
C ASP A 73 -16.38 -4.81 -5.46
N HIS A 74 -17.34 -3.91 -5.72
CA HIS A 74 -18.62 -3.90 -5.02
C HIS A 74 -19.41 -5.20 -5.26
N TYR A 75 -19.50 -5.66 -6.51
CA TYR A 75 -20.14 -6.94 -6.85
C TYR A 75 -19.45 -8.13 -6.19
N ARG A 76 -18.12 -8.15 -6.15
CA ARG A 76 -17.36 -9.22 -5.48
C ARG A 76 -17.58 -9.25 -3.97
N LEU A 77 -17.58 -8.09 -3.33
CA LEU A 77 -17.88 -7.96 -1.90
C LEU A 77 -19.28 -8.46 -1.56
N LEU A 78 -20.30 -8.03 -2.33
CA LEU A 78 -21.67 -8.52 -2.17
C LEU A 78 -21.75 -10.03 -2.35
N THR A 79 -21.19 -10.57 -3.43
CA THR A 79 -21.25 -12.01 -3.73
C THR A 79 -20.58 -12.85 -2.63
N ASN A 80 -19.44 -12.38 -2.12
CA ASN A 80 -18.74 -13.05 -1.03
C ASN A 80 -19.51 -12.96 0.30
N ALA A 81 -20.12 -11.80 0.59
CA ALA A 81 -20.96 -11.62 1.77
C ALA A 81 -22.21 -12.53 1.73
N THR A 82 -22.87 -12.65 0.59
CA THR A 82 -24.03 -13.55 0.42
C THR A 82 -23.63 -15.02 0.53
N ARG A 83 -22.47 -15.41 -0.01
CA ARG A 83 -21.95 -16.77 0.16
C ARG A 83 -21.69 -17.10 1.63
N LEU A 84 -21.11 -16.17 2.38
CA LEU A 84 -20.89 -16.35 3.82
C LEU A 84 -22.20 -16.43 4.58
N SER A 85 -23.21 -15.59 4.27
CA SER A 85 -24.51 -15.67 4.96
C SER A 85 -25.23 -16.98 4.71
N LEU A 86 -25.18 -17.50 3.48
CA LEU A 86 -25.77 -18.79 3.12
C LEU A 86 -25.08 -19.97 3.81
N VAL A 87 -23.77 -19.90 4.05
CA VAL A 87 -23.06 -20.95 4.82
C VAL A 87 -23.54 -20.97 6.27
N TYR A 88 -23.83 -19.80 6.87
CA TYR A 88 -24.31 -19.70 8.25
C TYR A 88 -25.81 -20.01 8.43
N GLU A 89 -26.64 -19.92 7.39
CA GLU A 89 -28.07 -20.28 7.48
C GLU A 89 -28.33 -21.80 7.38
N TYR A 90 -27.34 -22.58 6.94
CA TYR A 90 -27.47 -24.02 6.68
C TYR A 90 -26.57 -24.89 7.58
N ASP A 91 -26.02 -24.33 8.66
CA ASP A 91 -25.37 -25.05 9.77
C ASP A 91 -26.29 -25.11 11.01
#